data_AF-A0ABD5G6A8-F1
#
_entry.id   AF-A0ABD5G6A8-F1
#
_cell.length_a   1.000
_cell.length_b   1.000
_cell.length_c   1.000
_cell.angle_alpha   90.00
_cell.angle_beta   90.00
_cell.angle_gamma   90.00
#
_symmetry.space_group_name_H-M   'P 1'
#
loop_
_entity.id
_entity.type
_entity.pdbx_description
1 polymer ?
#
loop_
_entity_poly.entity_id
_entity_poly.type
_entity_poly.pdbx_seq_one_letter_code
_entity_poly.pdbx_strand_id
1 'polypeptide(L)'
;MRTSRKTSFRVLGCLALLGLAQASYAELTPFGAQREGNAAGTVPAWEGRLAQMPQGWQLRDPDPLAGEKPLFTVNAGNVAQYAAQLPAGQAALLKQLPGYFINVYPSHRSCGYPQEVLERTARFAGQARIGADGWSLENAAGAAIPFPEPKSGIEVMWNYKMRYMGKGRRYQSSLMLPGQNGNIFEAKQWNYEFYPHSDPALEPGSDAYGIESKSLYEVITPSARAGELYLIHAYMDRPQDAWIYFPGQRRVRRAPSFAYDNPVSGSDGLYMVDQIHMYSGAPDRYDFKLLGKREFITPYNTYDFAAKTHTYAELLGPDSLKPGVKRYELHRLWVVEATVKPGKRHTYAKRVFYFDEDSWSLQHVDSYDAKGNLWRVQDHSLVASPELNTCINAGFELYDLVAKRYLVDDYMQESELIDLKAGDNGGITDSTFNPSELRRRGER
;
A
#
# COMPACT_ATOMS: atom_id res chain seq x y z
N MET A 1 -32.77 19.16 55.12
CA MET A 1 -31.95 19.72 54.02
C MET A 1 -30.88 18.71 53.64
N ARG A 2 -31.02 18.05 52.49
CA ARG A 2 -30.09 17.06 51.94
C ARG A 2 -28.97 17.79 51.19
N THR A 3 -27.71 17.62 51.59
CA THR A 3 -26.54 18.05 50.82
C THR A 3 -25.88 16.84 50.15
N SER A 4 -26.10 16.72 48.84
CA SER A 4 -25.46 15.75 47.95
C SER A 4 -24.02 16.21 47.65
N ARG A 5 -23.02 15.40 48.01
CA ARG A 5 -21.65 15.50 47.46
C ARG A 5 -21.61 14.69 46.17
N LYS A 6 -21.43 15.35 45.03
CA LYS A 6 -21.07 14.71 43.76
C LYS A 6 -19.54 14.58 43.70
N THR A 7 -19.06 13.35 43.78
CA THR A 7 -17.66 13.00 43.51
C THR A 7 -17.50 12.87 41.99
N SER A 8 -16.76 13.78 41.37
CA SER A 8 -16.44 13.71 39.94
C SER A 8 -15.06 13.09 39.79
N PHE A 9 -14.98 11.80 39.45
CA PHE A 9 -13.74 11.16 38.99
C PHE A 9 -13.48 11.62 37.56
N ARG A 10 -12.48 12.49 37.36
CA ARG A 10 -11.86 12.72 36.05
C ARG A 10 -10.71 11.73 35.91
N VAL A 11 -10.90 10.68 35.12
CA VAL A 11 -9.80 9.86 34.61
C VAL A 11 -9.16 10.65 33.48
N LEU A 12 -8.02 11.27 33.75
CA LEU A 12 -7.16 11.90 32.75
C LEU A 12 -6.18 10.81 32.25
N GLY A 13 -6.53 10.12 31.17
CA GLY A 13 -5.61 9.25 30.46
C GLY A 13 -4.72 10.11 29.54
N CYS A 14 -3.54 10.50 30.01
CA CYS A 14 -2.49 11.03 29.14
C CYS A 14 -1.84 9.87 28.37
N LEU A 15 -2.19 9.69 27.09
CA LEU A 15 -1.30 9.01 26.14
C LEU A 15 -0.15 9.99 25.84
N ALA A 16 1.03 9.73 26.40
CA ALA A 16 2.24 10.42 25.99
C ALA A 16 2.67 9.88 24.61
N LEU A 17 2.52 10.72 23.59
CA LEU A 17 3.09 10.50 22.26
C LEU A 17 4.61 10.75 22.32
N LEU A 18 5.40 9.69 22.44
CA LEU A 18 6.85 9.76 22.20
C LEU A 18 7.08 9.72 20.69
N GLY A 19 7.16 10.90 20.07
CA GLY A 19 7.63 11.04 18.68
C GLY A 19 9.15 10.93 18.60
N LEU A 20 9.68 10.35 17.52
CA LEU A 20 11.11 10.38 17.22
C LEU A 20 11.55 11.81 16.85
N ALA A 21 12.73 12.24 17.31
CA ALA A 21 13.29 13.55 16.97
C ALA A 21 13.50 13.67 15.45
N GLN A 22 13.26 14.87 14.89
CA GLN A 22 13.56 15.16 13.48
C GLN A 22 15.07 15.21 13.26
N ALA A 23 15.58 14.37 12.36
CA ALA A 23 16.98 14.38 11.93
C ALA A 23 17.20 15.48 10.86
N SER A 24 18.40 16.02 10.78
CA SER A 24 18.80 16.95 9.72
C SER A 24 19.06 16.20 8.40
N TYR A 25 18.94 16.86 7.24
CA TYR A 25 19.11 16.19 5.93
C TYR A 25 20.44 15.43 5.78
N ALA A 26 21.53 15.95 6.37
CA ALA A 26 22.84 15.29 6.35
C ALA A 26 22.84 13.94 7.11
N GLU A 27 21.90 13.74 8.03
CA GLU A 27 21.73 12.52 8.84
C GLU A 27 20.71 11.55 8.22
N LEU A 28 20.00 11.96 7.16
CA LEU A 28 19.04 11.11 6.46
C LEU A 28 19.72 10.22 5.41
N THR A 29 19.01 9.17 4.98
CA THR A 29 19.30 8.48 3.72
C THR A 29 18.96 9.41 2.54
N PRO A 30 19.49 9.16 1.34
CA PRO A 30 19.19 10.02 0.17
C PRO A 30 17.70 10.10 -0.20
N PHE A 31 16.88 9.17 0.31
CA PHE A 31 15.44 9.08 0.10
C PHE A 31 14.60 9.54 1.31
N GLY A 32 15.22 10.06 2.38
CA GLY A 32 14.50 10.71 3.49
C GLY A 32 14.29 9.89 4.76
N ALA A 33 14.80 8.66 4.83
CA ALA A 33 14.72 7.83 6.03
C ALA A 33 15.78 8.20 7.06
N GLN A 34 15.56 7.87 8.34
CA GLN A 34 16.59 7.99 9.36
C GLN A 34 17.72 6.98 9.09
N ARG A 35 18.98 7.44 9.03
CA ARG A 35 20.10 6.56 8.73
C ARG A 35 20.48 5.69 9.92
N GLU A 36 20.52 6.25 11.13
CA GLU A 36 20.86 5.49 12.33
C GLU A 36 19.82 4.41 12.68
N GLY A 37 20.30 3.37 13.38
CA GLY A 37 19.43 2.41 14.04
C GLY A 37 18.80 3.00 15.30
N ASN A 38 17.83 2.31 15.90
CA ASN A 38 17.25 2.78 17.16
C ASN A 38 18.13 2.40 18.36
N ALA A 39 17.95 3.11 19.48
CA ALA A 39 18.75 2.90 20.68
C ALA A 39 18.62 1.48 21.28
N ALA A 40 17.48 0.81 21.03
CA ALA A 40 17.23 -0.55 21.50
C ALA A 40 17.91 -1.63 20.63
N GLY A 41 18.46 -1.26 19.47
CA GLY A 41 19.05 -2.20 18.51
C GLY A 41 18.04 -3.12 17.82
N THR A 42 16.74 -2.82 17.91
CA THR A 42 15.67 -3.60 17.27
C THR A 42 15.37 -3.15 15.85
N VAL A 43 15.72 -1.89 15.50
CA VAL A 43 15.76 -1.40 14.12
C VAL A 43 17.22 -1.08 13.77
N PRO A 44 17.84 -1.76 12.80
CA PRO A 44 19.25 -1.56 12.49
C PRO A 44 19.52 -0.22 11.77
N ALA A 45 20.79 0.19 11.75
CA ALA A 45 21.22 1.30 10.91
C ALA A 45 21.13 0.93 9.42
N TRP A 46 20.92 1.93 8.57
CA TRP A 46 20.94 1.74 7.13
C TRP A 46 22.37 1.57 6.62
N GLU A 47 22.64 0.48 5.93
CA GLU A 47 23.99 0.13 5.45
C GLU A 47 24.30 0.58 4.01
N GLY A 48 23.40 1.30 3.34
CA GLY A 48 23.70 1.82 2.01
C GLY A 48 23.43 0.90 0.83
N ARG A 49 22.77 -0.24 1.04
CA ARG A 49 22.56 -1.27 0.01
C ARG A 49 21.24 -1.99 0.22
N LEU A 50 20.67 -2.54 -0.87
CA LEU A 50 19.65 -3.58 -0.75
C LEU A 50 20.16 -4.73 0.11
N ALA A 51 19.25 -5.43 0.78
CA ALA A 51 19.59 -6.70 1.40
C ALA A 51 20.22 -7.65 0.35
N GLN A 52 21.34 -8.28 0.72
CA GLN A 52 22.01 -9.23 -0.16
C GLN A 52 21.14 -10.48 -0.31
N MET A 53 20.57 -10.65 -1.50
CA MET A 53 19.87 -11.88 -1.84
C MET A 53 20.84 -12.95 -2.35
N PRO A 54 20.50 -14.25 -2.23
CA PRO A 54 21.26 -15.31 -2.84
C PRO A 54 21.51 -15.03 -4.34
N GLN A 55 22.69 -15.39 -4.84
CA GLN A 55 23.02 -15.16 -6.25
C GLN A 55 21.98 -15.85 -7.15
N GLY A 56 21.36 -15.07 -8.04
CA GLY A 56 20.36 -15.57 -8.98
C GLY A 56 18.95 -15.74 -8.39
N TRP A 57 18.72 -15.35 -7.13
CA TRP A 57 17.39 -15.34 -6.52
C TRP A 57 16.44 -14.42 -7.30
N GLN A 58 15.25 -14.92 -7.58
CA GLN A 58 14.18 -14.19 -8.26
C GLN A 58 12.97 -14.04 -7.35
N LEU A 59 12.14 -13.05 -7.64
CA LEU A 59 10.86 -12.89 -6.95
C LEU A 59 10.06 -14.21 -7.03
N ARG A 60 9.49 -14.61 -5.89
CA ARG A 60 8.75 -15.86 -5.68
C ARG A 60 9.61 -17.14 -5.58
N ASP A 61 10.94 -17.03 -5.55
CA ASP A 61 11.79 -18.13 -5.09
C ASP A 61 11.67 -18.35 -3.57
N PRO A 62 12.16 -19.48 -3.03
CA PRO A 62 12.13 -19.74 -1.59
C PRO A 62 12.72 -18.62 -0.74
N ASP A 63 12.19 -18.48 0.49
CA ASP A 63 12.54 -17.42 1.41
C ASP A 63 14.05 -17.39 1.73
N PRO A 64 14.76 -16.30 1.39
CA PRO A 64 16.18 -16.14 1.74
C PRO A 64 16.42 -16.02 3.25
N LEU A 65 15.38 -15.76 4.05
CA LEU A 65 15.41 -15.64 5.51
C LEU A 65 14.83 -16.88 6.22
N ALA A 66 14.59 -17.99 5.52
CA ALA A 66 13.94 -19.18 6.08
C ALA A 66 14.62 -19.78 7.33
N GLY A 67 15.92 -19.52 7.52
CA GLY A 67 16.68 -19.98 8.68
C GLY A 67 16.44 -19.18 9.97
N GLU A 68 15.79 -18.01 9.87
CA GLU A 68 15.52 -17.16 11.03
C GLU A 68 14.33 -17.65 11.85
N LYS A 69 14.40 -17.45 13.16
CA LYS A 69 13.33 -17.80 14.10
C LYS A 69 12.64 -16.53 14.61
N PRO A 70 11.35 -16.60 14.96
CA PRO A 70 10.68 -15.50 15.65
C PRO A 70 11.43 -15.14 16.94
N LEU A 71 11.59 -13.84 17.19
CA LEU A 71 12.05 -13.30 18.47
C LEU A 71 10.97 -13.47 19.54
N PHE A 72 9.72 -13.22 19.16
CA PHE A 72 8.53 -13.38 20.00
C PHE A 72 7.27 -13.46 19.14
N THR A 73 6.16 -13.80 19.78
CA THR A 73 4.83 -13.88 19.17
C THR A 73 3.89 -12.91 19.89
N VAL A 74 3.10 -12.16 19.13
CA VAL A 74 2.03 -11.31 19.67
C VAL A 74 0.69 -11.97 19.40
N ASN A 75 -0.16 -12.07 20.43
CA ASN A 75 -1.49 -12.66 20.38
C ASN A 75 -2.45 -11.91 21.33
N ALA A 76 -3.70 -12.34 21.41
CA ALA A 76 -4.71 -11.74 22.29
C ALA A 76 -4.27 -11.58 23.76
N GLY A 77 -3.47 -12.52 24.29
CA GLY A 77 -3.06 -12.55 25.69
C GLY A 77 -1.96 -11.55 26.06
N ASN A 78 -1.16 -11.10 25.10
CA ASN A 78 -0.06 -10.15 25.34
C ASN A 78 -0.11 -8.87 24.49
N VAL A 79 -1.10 -8.70 23.60
CA VAL A 79 -1.26 -7.53 22.73
C VAL A 79 -1.17 -6.18 23.46
N ALA A 80 -1.63 -6.11 24.72
CA ALA A 80 -1.55 -4.90 25.53
C ALA A 80 -0.11 -4.45 25.80
N GLN A 81 0.85 -5.37 25.84
CA GLN A 81 2.27 -5.07 26.03
C GLN A 81 2.88 -4.35 24.82
N TYR A 82 2.31 -4.55 23.62
CA TYR A 82 2.80 -4.02 22.35
C TYR A 82 1.91 -2.92 21.77
N ALA A 83 0.95 -2.39 22.56
CA ALA A 83 -0.05 -1.44 22.06
C ALA A 83 0.54 -0.16 21.45
N ALA A 84 1.74 0.26 21.87
CA ALA A 84 2.43 1.43 21.32
C ALA A 84 3.08 1.15 19.95
N GLN A 85 3.31 -0.12 19.61
CA GLN A 85 3.98 -0.59 18.39
C GLN A 85 3.01 -1.25 17.41
N LEU A 86 1.70 -1.17 17.67
CA LEU A 86 0.68 -1.76 16.81
C LEU A 86 -0.29 -0.67 16.33
N PRO A 87 -0.62 -0.63 15.03
CA PRO A 87 -1.80 0.07 14.56
C PRO A 87 -3.06 -0.41 15.29
N ALA A 88 -4.08 0.45 15.38
CA ALA A 88 -5.29 0.13 16.11
C ALA A 88 -6.02 -1.08 15.49
N GLY A 89 -6.01 -1.18 14.16
CA GLY A 89 -6.55 -2.30 13.39
C GLY A 89 -5.89 -3.63 13.70
N GLN A 90 -4.55 -3.67 13.67
CA GLN A 90 -3.80 -4.89 13.97
C GLN A 90 -4.04 -5.35 15.41
N ALA A 91 -4.06 -4.43 16.38
CA ALA A 91 -4.41 -4.74 17.76
C ALA A 91 -5.86 -5.22 17.92
N ALA A 92 -6.80 -4.74 17.10
CA ALA A 92 -8.19 -5.20 17.10
C ALA A 92 -8.31 -6.61 16.53
N LEU A 93 -7.64 -6.91 15.41
CA LEU A 93 -7.60 -8.24 14.80
C LEU A 93 -7.09 -9.30 15.79
N LEU A 94 -5.95 -9.02 16.45
CA LEU A 94 -5.37 -9.90 17.47
C LEU A 94 -6.30 -10.21 18.64
N LYS A 95 -7.21 -9.29 18.99
CA LYS A 95 -8.19 -9.48 20.07
C LYS A 95 -9.45 -10.19 19.62
N GLN A 96 -9.89 -9.95 18.40
CA GLN A 96 -11.19 -10.37 17.89
C GLN A 96 -11.15 -11.75 17.23
N LEU A 97 -10.04 -12.09 16.57
CA LEU A 97 -9.90 -13.34 15.83
C LEU A 97 -9.36 -14.46 16.74
N PRO A 98 -10.14 -15.54 16.96
CA PRO A 98 -9.70 -16.65 17.82
C PRO A 98 -8.42 -17.31 17.29
N GLY A 99 -7.43 -17.48 18.17
CA GLY A 99 -6.17 -18.14 17.82
C GLY A 99 -5.27 -17.34 16.86
N TYR A 100 -5.63 -16.10 16.51
CA TYR A 100 -4.80 -15.26 15.67
C TYR A 100 -3.56 -14.76 16.41
N PHE A 101 -2.42 -14.82 15.72
CA PHE A 101 -1.15 -14.33 16.23
C PHE A 101 -0.25 -13.88 15.08
N ILE A 102 0.73 -13.06 15.43
CA ILE A 102 1.79 -12.63 14.52
C ILE A 102 3.15 -12.99 15.12
N ASN A 103 4.05 -13.49 14.28
CA ASN A 103 5.42 -13.80 14.66
C ASN A 103 6.31 -12.62 14.28
N VAL A 104 7.07 -12.11 15.25
CA VAL A 104 7.96 -10.97 15.07
C VAL A 104 9.39 -11.47 14.98
N TYR A 105 10.10 -11.04 13.94
CA TYR A 105 11.44 -11.47 13.59
C TYR A 105 12.45 -10.31 13.69
N PRO A 106 13.77 -10.57 13.61
CA PRO A 106 14.77 -9.51 13.51
C PRO A 106 14.47 -8.56 12.33
N SER A 107 14.59 -7.26 12.54
CA SER A 107 14.33 -6.31 11.46
C SER A 107 15.48 -6.23 10.46
N HIS A 108 15.15 -6.24 9.17
CA HIS A 108 16.09 -5.99 8.08
C HIS A 108 15.60 -4.85 7.20
N ARG A 109 16.43 -3.82 7.04
CA ARG A 109 16.16 -2.68 6.16
C ARG A 109 16.53 -3.00 4.72
N SER A 110 15.73 -3.88 4.10
CA SER A 110 16.06 -4.51 2.83
C SER A 110 15.78 -3.65 1.59
N CYS A 111 15.03 -2.55 1.73
CA CYS A 111 14.64 -1.70 0.62
C CYS A 111 15.76 -0.77 0.17
N GLY A 112 15.73 -0.42 -1.11
CA GLY A 112 16.73 0.41 -1.76
C GLY A 112 16.11 1.12 -2.96
N TYR A 113 16.93 1.83 -3.71
CA TYR A 113 16.51 2.48 -4.95
C TYR A 113 17.65 2.40 -5.98
N PRO A 114 17.34 2.36 -7.29
CA PRO A 114 18.35 2.57 -8.33
C PRO A 114 19.19 3.84 -8.06
N GLN A 115 20.48 3.79 -8.39
CA GLN A 115 21.40 4.90 -8.14
C GLN A 115 20.90 6.22 -8.75
N GLU A 116 20.33 6.17 -9.95
CA GLU A 116 19.76 7.34 -10.62
C GLU A 116 18.59 7.94 -9.83
N VAL A 117 17.76 7.12 -9.17
CA VAL A 117 16.67 7.60 -8.31
C VAL A 117 17.22 8.34 -7.09
N LEU A 118 18.28 7.81 -6.48
CA LEU A 118 18.95 8.45 -5.34
C LEU A 118 19.56 9.80 -5.74
N GLU A 119 20.29 9.84 -6.85
CA GLU A 119 20.93 11.05 -7.37
C GLU A 119 19.91 12.13 -7.75
N ARG A 120 18.82 11.74 -8.42
CA ARG A 120 17.74 12.66 -8.78
C ARG A 120 16.98 13.14 -7.55
N THR A 121 16.69 12.27 -6.59
CA THR A 121 16.07 12.68 -5.32
C THR A 121 16.92 13.73 -4.60
N ALA A 122 18.24 13.54 -4.53
CA ALA A 122 19.15 14.53 -3.94
C ALA A 122 19.19 15.85 -4.73
N ARG A 123 19.23 15.78 -6.07
CA ARG A 123 19.26 16.95 -6.96
C ARG A 123 17.98 17.79 -6.89
N PHE A 124 16.82 17.14 -6.78
CA PHE A 124 15.51 17.78 -6.83
C PHE A 124 14.85 17.97 -5.45
N ALA A 125 15.56 17.64 -4.37
CA ALA A 125 15.09 17.84 -3.01
C ALA A 125 14.62 19.29 -2.79
N GLY A 126 13.39 19.45 -2.29
CA GLY A 126 12.78 20.76 -2.00
C GLY A 126 12.23 21.51 -3.23
N GLN A 127 12.24 20.92 -4.42
CA GLN A 127 11.69 21.57 -5.62
C GLN A 127 10.20 21.27 -5.86
N ALA A 128 9.74 20.06 -5.51
CA ALA A 128 8.32 19.71 -5.58
C ALA A 128 7.51 20.55 -4.57
N ARG A 129 6.26 20.84 -4.91
CA ARG A 129 5.34 21.59 -4.05
C ARG A 129 3.92 21.06 -4.16
N ILE A 130 3.14 21.31 -3.10
CA ILE A 130 1.70 21.09 -3.11
C ILE A 130 1.03 22.34 -3.68
N GLY A 131 0.10 22.12 -4.61
CA GLY A 131 -0.67 23.18 -5.25
C GLY A 131 -1.55 23.96 -4.28
N ALA A 132 -2.04 25.12 -4.74
CA ALA A 132 -2.86 26.02 -3.95
C ALA A 132 -4.21 25.42 -3.50
N ASP A 133 -4.65 24.34 -4.16
CA ASP A 133 -5.82 23.55 -3.77
C ASP A 133 -5.58 22.63 -2.55
N GLY A 134 -4.34 22.60 -2.06
CA GLY A 134 -3.90 21.84 -0.91
C GLY A 134 -3.73 20.34 -1.18
N TRP A 135 -3.72 19.90 -2.44
CA TRP A 135 -3.49 18.48 -2.75
C TRP A 135 -2.79 18.19 -4.07
N SER A 136 -2.84 19.05 -5.09
CA SER A 136 -2.18 18.80 -6.37
C SER A 136 -0.65 18.69 -6.22
N LEU A 137 0.00 17.83 -7.00
CA LEU A 137 1.46 17.74 -7.05
C LEU A 137 2.05 18.56 -8.20
N GLU A 138 2.94 19.49 -7.87
CA GLU A 138 3.57 20.38 -8.84
C GLU A 138 5.09 20.30 -8.74
N ASN A 139 5.76 20.51 -9.87
CA ASN A 139 7.21 20.57 -9.99
C ASN A 139 7.95 19.31 -9.47
N ALA A 140 7.34 18.13 -9.55
CA ALA A 140 7.97 16.87 -9.17
C ALA A 140 8.75 16.28 -10.35
N ALA A 141 10.08 16.19 -10.22
CA ALA A 141 10.91 15.60 -11.27
C ALA A 141 10.75 14.07 -11.31
N GLY A 142 10.73 13.51 -12.52
CA GLY A 142 10.68 12.06 -12.71
C GLY A 142 11.87 11.35 -12.08
N ALA A 143 11.67 10.10 -11.70
CA ALA A 143 12.58 9.23 -10.96
C ALA A 143 13.12 9.86 -9.65
N ALA A 144 12.50 10.91 -9.12
CA ALA A 144 12.83 11.47 -7.82
C ALA A 144 11.67 11.23 -6.83
N ILE A 145 12.01 10.98 -5.57
CA ILE A 145 11.03 11.04 -4.48
C ILE A 145 10.69 12.52 -4.25
N PRO A 146 9.41 12.93 -4.36
CA PRO A 146 9.06 14.36 -4.36
C PRO A 146 9.44 15.10 -3.07
N PHE A 147 9.20 14.49 -1.91
CA PHE A 147 9.37 15.12 -0.61
C PHE A 147 10.20 14.24 0.33
N PRO A 148 11.53 14.10 0.15
CA PRO A 148 12.37 13.30 1.06
C PRO A 148 12.30 13.80 2.51
N GLU A 149 11.96 15.07 2.73
CA GLU A 149 11.68 15.63 4.05
C GLU A 149 10.24 16.15 4.16
N PRO A 150 9.23 15.26 4.27
CA PRO A 150 7.84 15.70 4.23
C PRO A 150 7.52 16.56 5.46
N LYS A 151 6.87 17.70 5.22
CA LYS A 151 6.41 18.64 6.24
C LYS A 151 4.90 18.55 6.49
N SER A 152 4.18 17.84 5.64
CA SER A 152 2.72 17.66 5.73
C SER A 152 2.29 16.22 5.43
N GLY A 153 1.05 15.87 5.78
CA GLY A 153 0.53 14.53 5.54
C GLY A 153 0.37 14.23 4.06
N ILE A 154 -0.03 15.23 3.28
CA ILE A 154 -0.21 15.11 1.83
C ILE A 154 1.11 14.89 1.08
N GLU A 155 2.22 15.44 1.57
CA GLU A 155 3.56 15.17 1.02
C GLU A 155 3.95 13.69 1.18
N VAL A 156 3.64 13.08 2.34
CA VAL A 156 3.84 11.63 2.55
C VAL A 156 2.96 10.82 1.61
N MET A 157 1.69 11.21 1.41
CA MET A 157 0.80 10.55 0.45
C MET A 157 1.38 10.58 -0.97
N TRP A 158 1.94 11.71 -1.39
CA TRP A 158 2.56 11.83 -2.71
C TRP A 158 3.85 11.02 -2.84
N ASN A 159 4.67 10.93 -1.80
CA ASN A 159 5.82 10.02 -1.82
C ASN A 159 5.39 8.58 -2.04
N TYR A 160 4.33 8.11 -1.38
CA TYR A 160 3.79 6.78 -1.63
C TYR A 160 3.29 6.60 -3.06
N LYS A 161 2.51 7.56 -3.58
CA LYS A 161 1.94 7.50 -4.95
C LYS A 161 3.02 7.58 -6.03
N MET A 162 4.14 8.26 -5.76
CA MET A 162 5.25 8.48 -6.69
C MET A 162 6.48 7.61 -6.42
N ARG A 163 6.40 6.67 -5.46
CA ARG A 163 7.53 5.81 -5.12
C ARG A 163 7.96 4.99 -6.34
N TYR A 164 9.26 4.80 -6.49
CA TYR A 164 9.80 4.04 -7.61
C TYR A 164 9.46 2.55 -7.47
N MET A 165 8.75 2.01 -8.47
CA MET A 165 8.38 0.59 -8.58
C MET A 165 8.73 0.00 -9.97
N GLY A 166 9.69 0.61 -10.67
CA GLY A 166 9.94 0.38 -12.10
C GLY A 166 9.11 1.31 -12.98
N LYS A 167 9.36 1.31 -14.31
CA LYS A 167 8.64 2.17 -15.28
C LYS A 167 7.26 1.63 -15.67
N GLY A 168 7.02 0.36 -15.45
CA GLY A 168 5.74 -0.29 -15.72
C GLY A 168 5.86 -1.80 -15.59
N ARG A 169 4.76 -2.46 -15.28
CA ARG A 169 4.72 -3.89 -14.96
C ARG A 169 3.53 -4.59 -15.61
N ARG A 170 3.72 -5.87 -15.93
CA ARG A 170 2.69 -6.76 -16.44
C ARG A 170 2.65 -8.02 -15.61
N TYR A 171 1.52 -8.32 -15.00
CA TYR A 171 1.43 -9.49 -14.13
C TYR A 171 -0.01 -9.98 -13.97
N GLN A 172 -0.19 -11.24 -13.59
CA GLN A 172 -1.50 -11.75 -13.16
C GLN A 172 -1.64 -11.62 -11.65
N SER A 173 -2.82 -11.25 -11.18
CA SER A 173 -3.16 -11.31 -9.76
C SER A 173 -4.57 -11.82 -9.54
N SER A 174 -4.82 -12.26 -8.31
CA SER A 174 -6.11 -12.74 -7.85
C SER A 174 -6.64 -11.87 -6.71
N LEU A 175 -7.85 -11.33 -6.91
CA LEU A 175 -8.69 -10.86 -5.82
C LEU A 175 -9.50 -12.04 -5.30
N MET A 176 -9.53 -12.23 -3.99
CA MET A 176 -10.21 -13.38 -3.39
C MET A 176 -11.09 -12.99 -2.20
N LEU A 177 -12.27 -13.62 -2.13
CA LEU A 177 -13.19 -13.54 -1.01
C LEU A 177 -13.38 -14.94 -0.41
N PRO A 178 -12.71 -15.25 0.70
CA PRO A 178 -12.95 -16.48 1.45
C PRO A 178 -14.37 -16.51 2.03
N GLY A 179 -15.05 -17.63 1.81
CA GLY A 179 -16.35 -17.95 2.38
C GLY A 179 -16.23 -18.72 3.69
N GLN A 180 -17.27 -18.62 4.53
CA GLN A 180 -17.28 -19.29 5.84
C GLN A 180 -17.28 -20.82 5.76
N ASN A 181 -17.71 -21.38 4.63
CA ASN A 181 -17.69 -22.83 4.37
C ASN A 181 -16.36 -23.34 3.78
N GLY A 182 -15.33 -22.49 3.72
CA GLY A 182 -14.02 -22.81 3.17
C GLY A 182 -13.89 -22.66 1.65
N ASN A 183 -14.98 -22.32 0.94
CA ASN A 183 -14.89 -21.98 -0.49
C ASN A 183 -14.23 -20.62 -0.67
N ILE A 184 -13.40 -20.47 -1.68
CA ILE A 184 -12.78 -19.18 -2.04
C ILE A 184 -13.38 -18.74 -3.36
N PHE A 185 -14.04 -17.57 -3.38
CA PHE A 185 -14.33 -16.89 -4.64
C PHE A 185 -13.05 -16.22 -5.13
N GLU A 186 -12.68 -16.46 -6.38
CA GLU A 186 -11.50 -15.88 -7.03
C GLU A 186 -11.93 -15.06 -8.26
N ALA A 187 -11.46 -13.82 -8.33
CA ALA A 187 -11.45 -12.98 -9.52
C ALA A 187 -10.00 -12.74 -9.94
N LYS A 188 -9.56 -13.48 -10.96
CA LYS A 188 -8.21 -13.39 -11.53
C LYS A 188 -8.21 -12.42 -12.71
N GLN A 189 -7.15 -11.63 -12.82
CA GLN A 189 -6.99 -10.65 -13.91
C GLN A 189 -5.55 -10.50 -14.36
N TRP A 190 -5.37 -10.01 -15.58
CA TRP A 190 -4.12 -9.39 -16.02
C TRP A 190 -4.09 -7.92 -15.59
N ASN A 191 -2.96 -7.48 -15.07
CA ASN A 191 -2.65 -6.10 -14.74
C ASN A 191 -1.56 -5.61 -15.69
N TYR A 192 -1.83 -4.48 -16.35
CA TYR A 192 -0.84 -3.72 -17.10
C TYR A 192 -0.78 -2.34 -16.45
N GLU A 193 0.41 -1.92 -16.03
CA GLU A 193 0.59 -0.67 -15.31
C GLU A 193 1.78 0.08 -15.86
N PHE A 194 1.65 1.39 -15.95
CA PHE A 194 2.68 2.29 -16.45
C PHE A 194 2.79 3.51 -15.54
N TYR A 195 4.03 3.85 -15.19
CA TYR A 195 4.37 4.88 -14.22
C TYR A 195 5.28 5.92 -14.89
N PRO A 196 4.71 6.94 -15.54
CA PRO A 196 5.50 7.99 -16.18
C PRO A 196 6.48 8.66 -15.22
N HIS A 197 6.09 8.83 -13.95
CA HIS A 197 6.95 9.42 -12.92
C HIS A 197 8.21 8.61 -12.63
N SER A 198 8.27 7.31 -12.94
CA SER A 198 9.49 6.52 -12.79
C SER A 198 10.53 6.76 -13.89
N ASP A 199 10.22 7.57 -14.91
CA ASP A 199 11.15 7.91 -15.97
C ASP A 199 12.01 9.14 -15.62
N PRO A 200 13.35 9.02 -15.54
CA PRO A 200 14.22 10.18 -15.33
C PRO A 200 14.16 11.23 -16.44
N ALA A 201 13.63 10.89 -17.63
CA ALA A 201 13.41 11.85 -18.71
C ALA A 201 12.19 12.75 -18.48
N LEU A 202 11.31 12.42 -17.52
CA LEU A 202 10.16 13.25 -17.18
C LEU A 202 10.62 14.47 -16.36
N GLU A 203 10.58 15.64 -16.99
CA GLU A 203 10.88 16.91 -16.34
C GLU A 203 9.60 17.76 -16.18
N PRO A 204 9.50 18.59 -15.12
CA PRO A 204 8.40 19.53 -14.97
C PRO A 204 8.16 20.39 -16.21
N GLY A 205 6.91 20.45 -16.67
CA GLY A 205 6.51 21.23 -17.86
C GLY A 205 6.65 20.50 -19.20
N SER A 206 7.09 19.24 -19.22
CA SER A 206 7.02 18.39 -20.42
C SER A 206 5.58 17.96 -20.75
N ASP A 207 5.31 17.55 -22.00
CA ASP A 207 3.97 17.12 -22.43
C ASP A 207 3.44 15.88 -21.69
N ALA A 208 4.35 15.03 -21.20
CA ALA A 208 4.01 13.83 -20.42
C ALA A 208 3.79 14.12 -18.92
N TYR A 209 4.04 15.36 -18.47
CA TYR A 209 3.90 15.77 -17.08
C TYR A 209 2.43 15.76 -16.62
N GLY A 210 2.21 15.48 -15.33
CA GLY A 210 0.89 15.51 -14.70
C GLY A 210 0.12 14.19 -14.74
N ILE A 211 0.65 13.15 -15.39
CA ILE A 211 0.10 11.79 -15.33
C ILE A 211 0.75 11.05 -14.16
N GLU A 212 -0.07 10.62 -13.20
CA GLU A 212 0.40 9.79 -12.08
C GLU A 212 0.68 8.37 -12.55
N SER A 213 -0.31 7.73 -13.17
CA SER A 213 -0.21 6.36 -13.63
C SER A 213 -1.26 6.07 -14.71
N LYS A 214 -1.01 5.03 -15.49
CA LYS A 214 -2.01 4.43 -16.37
C LYS A 214 -2.11 2.94 -16.09
N SER A 215 -3.34 2.45 -15.93
CA SER A 215 -3.61 1.05 -15.62
C SER A 215 -4.64 0.47 -16.58
N LEU A 216 -4.40 -0.77 -17.00
CA LEU A 216 -5.33 -1.58 -17.77
C LEU A 216 -5.49 -2.92 -17.06
N TYR A 217 -6.72 -3.26 -16.66
CA TYR A 217 -7.06 -4.55 -16.07
C TYR A 217 -7.90 -5.36 -17.05
N GLU A 218 -7.55 -6.63 -17.23
CA GLU A 218 -8.27 -7.56 -18.10
C GLU A 218 -8.72 -8.77 -17.28
N VAL A 219 -10.04 -8.90 -17.11
CA VAL A 219 -10.64 -9.92 -16.25
C VAL A 219 -10.55 -11.29 -16.92
N ILE A 220 -10.00 -12.27 -16.20
CA ILE A 220 -9.88 -13.68 -16.63
C ILE A 220 -10.99 -14.51 -15.99
N THR A 221 -11.22 -14.35 -14.69
CA THR A 221 -12.30 -15.03 -13.94
C THR A 221 -13.08 -14.03 -13.08
N PRO A 222 -14.35 -14.31 -12.74
CA PRO A 222 -15.17 -15.47 -13.17
C PRO A 222 -15.61 -15.39 -14.63
N SER A 223 -16.01 -16.53 -15.22
CA SER A 223 -16.41 -16.62 -16.65
C SER A 223 -17.50 -15.63 -17.05
N ALA A 224 -18.38 -15.23 -16.14
CA ALA A 224 -19.44 -14.24 -16.39
C ALA A 224 -18.90 -12.83 -16.71
N ARG A 225 -17.65 -12.54 -16.31
CA ARG A 225 -16.96 -11.25 -16.50
C ARG A 225 -15.70 -11.36 -17.35
N ALA A 226 -15.35 -12.56 -17.81
CA ALA A 226 -14.16 -12.78 -18.61
C ALA A 226 -14.16 -11.88 -19.85
N GLY A 227 -13.04 -11.19 -20.09
CA GLY A 227 -12.90 -10.21 -21.18
C GLY A 227 -13.45 -8.81 -20.86
N GLU A 228 -13.99 -8.55 -19.66
CA GLU A 228 -14.16 -7.16 -19.18
C GLU A 228 -12.79 -6.49 -19.07
N LEU A 229 -12.70 -5.25 -19.57
CA LEU A 229 -11.48 -4.44 -19.49
C LEU A 229 -11.75 -3.14 -18.74
N TYR A 230 -10.82 -2.75 -17.88
CA TYR A 230 -10.85 -1.48 -17.15
C TYR A 230 -9.61 -0.67 -17.51
N LEU A 231 -9.80 0.52 -18.06
CA LEU A 231 -8.71 1.47 -18.31
C LEU A 231 -8.84 2.65 -17.36
N ILE A 232 -7.76 2.98 -16.64
CA ILE A 232 -7.70 4.11 -15.71
C ILE A 232 -6.49 4.97 -16.07
N HIS A 233 -6.70 6.28 -16.17
CA HIS A 233 -5.64 7.29 -16.23
C HIS A 233 -5.73 8.16 -14.97
N ALA A 234 -4.74 8.06 -14.10
CA ALA A 234 -4.62 8.87 -12.89
C ALA A 234 -3.77 10.12 -13.16
N TYR A 235 -4.11 11.22 -12.50
CA TYR A 235 -3.48 12.52 -12.71
C TYR A 235 -3.04 13.12 -11.38
N MET A 236 -2.03 14.00 -11.44
CA MET A 236 -1.45 14.67 -10.28
C MET A 236 -2.30 15.83 -9.76
N ASP A 237 -3.21 16.36 -10.58
CA ASP A 237 -3.91 17.63 -10.36
C ASP A 237 -5.43 17.57 -10.54
N ARG A 238 -5.96 16.40 -10.93
CA ARG A 238 -7.40 16.18 -11.12
C ARG A 238 -7.81 14.73 -10.85
N PRO A 239 -9.11 14.46 -10.67
CA PRO A 239 -9.61 13.10 -10.57
C PRO A 239 -9.26 12.25 -11.79
N GLN A 240 -9.09 10.95 -11.57
CA GLN A 240 -8.80 9.99 -12.62
C GLN A 240 -9.92 9.89 -13.66
N ASP A 241 -9.53 9.56 -14.89
CA ASP A 241 -10.47 9.12 -15.91
C ASP A 241 -10.50 7.60 -15.99
N ALA A 242 -11.70 7.04 -16.19
CA ALA A 242 -11.86 5.60 -16.33
C ALA A 242 -12.80 5.23 -17.48
N TRP A 243 -12.52 4.07 -18.09
CA TRP A 243 -13.33 3.44 -19.13
C TRP A 243 -13.48 1.94 -18.84
N ILE A 244 -14.65 1.40 -19.19
CA ILE A 244 -14.94 -0.02 -19.08
C ILE A 244 -15.35 -0.55 -20.46
N TYR A 245 -14.75 -1.66 -20.88
CA TYR A 245 -15.22 -2.46 -22.01
C TYR A 245 -16.12 -3.58 -21.52
N PHE A 246 -17.32 -3.66 -22.09
CA PHE A 246 -18.28 -4.73 -21.79
C PHE A 246 -18.29 -5.75 -22.93
N PRO A 247 -17.80 -6.99 -22.72
CA PRO A 247 -17.64 -7.98 -23.79
C PRO A 247 -18.99 -8.35 -24.42
N GLY A 248 -20.03 -8.53 -23.60
CA GLY A 248 -21.39 -8.85 -24.10
C GLY A 248 -22.02 -7.77 -24.99
N GLN A 249 -21.59 -6.51 -24.86
CA GLN A 249 -22.08 -5.41 -25.70
C GLN A 249 -21.05 -4.96 -26.75
N ARG A 250 -19.81 -5.46 -26.68
CA ARG A 250 -18.66 -5.02 -27.47
C ARG A 250 -18.50 -3.49 -27.50
N ARG A 251 -18.67 -2.85 -26.33
CA ARG A 251 -18.68 -1.38 -26.22
C ARG A 251 -17.79 -0.92 -25.08
N VAL A 252 -17.01 0.13 -25.37
CA VAL A 252 -16.28 0.93 -24.39
C VAL A 252 -17.20 2.05 -23.91
N ARG A 253 -17.29 2.25 -22.59
CA ARG A 253 -18.02 3.35 -21.97
C ARG A 253 -17.10 4.07 -20.99
N ARG A 254 -17.19 5.41 -20.95
CA ARG A 254 -16.56 6.18 -19.86
C ARG A 254 -17.28 5.83 -18.56
N ALA A 255 -16.52 5.64 -17.47
CA ALA A 255 -17.02 5.25 -16.16
C ALA A 255 -16.52 6.23 -15.08
N PRO A 256 -17.03 7.48 -15.03
CA PRO A 256 -16.59 8.47 -14.03
C PRO A 256 -16.85 8.03 -12.57
N SER A 257 -17.77 7.10 -12.37
CA SER A 257 -18.05 6.50 -11.06
C SER A 257 -16.99 5.49 -10.62
N PHE A 258 -16.06 5.06 -11.47
CA PHE A 258 -14.96 4.20 -11.05
C PHE A 258 -13.88 5.04 -10.36
N ALA A 259 -14.21 5.56 -9.18
CA ALA A 259 -13.39 6.43 -8.34
C ALA A 259 -13.94 6.47 -6.91
N TYR A 260 -13.10 6.86 -5.94
CA TYR A 260 -13.48 7.10 -4.54
C TYR A 260 -14.11 5.86 -3.85
N ASP A 261 -15.14 6.08 -3.03
CA ASP A 261 -15.87 5.08 -2.24
C ASP A 261 -16.91 4.28 -3.04
N ASN A 262 -16.79 4.24 -4.37
CA ASN A 262 -17.63 3.35 -5.16
C ASN A 262 -17.10 1.91 -5.06
N PRO A 263 -17.99 0.92 -4.88
CA PRO A 263 -17.58 -0.45 -4.69
C PRO A 263 -17.01 -1.05 -5.99
N VAL A 264 -15.92 -1.81 -5.86
CA VAL A 264 -15.36 -2.60 -6.95
C VAL A 264 -16.30 -3.77 -7.24
N SER A 265 -16.66 -3.95 -8.51
CA SER A 265 -17.53 -5.04 -8.94
C SER A 265 -16.98 -6.40 -8.53
N GLY A 266 -17.82 -7.25 -7.94
CA GLY A 266 -17.44 -8.59 -7.48
C GLY A 266 -16.85 -8.65 -6.06
N SER A 267 -16.85 -7.55 -5.31
CA SER A 267 -16.31 -7.50 -3.94
C SER A 267 -17.36 -7.54 -2.83
N ASP A 268 -18.63 -7.83 -3.14
CA ASP A 268 -19.76 -7.73 -2.18
C ASP A 268 -19.86 -6.38 -1.44
N GLY A 269 -19.33 -5.29 -2.02
CA GLY A 269 -19.29 -3.97 -1.37
C GLY A 269 -18.28 -3.84 -0.23
N LEU A 270 -17.38 -4.82 -0.08
CA LEU A 270 -16.29 -4.79 0.90
C LEU A 270 -15.09 -3.95 0.43
N TYR A 271 -14.94 -3.76 -0.88
CA TYR A 271 -13.77 -3.13 -1.48
C TYR A 271 -14.17 -1.91 -2.31
N MET A 272 -13.58 -0.75 -1.99
CA MET A 272 -13.83 0.49 -2.72
C MET A 272 -12.72 0.77 -3.75
N VAL A 273 -13.01 1.54 -4.80
CA VAL A 273 -12.03 1.86 -5.84
C VAL A 273 -10.79 2.56 -5.25
N ASP A 274 -10.98 3.50 -4.31
CA ASP A 274 -9.86 4.20 -3.64
C ASP A 274 -9.05 3.30 -2.68
N GLN A 275 -9.39 2.03 -2.55
CA GLN A 275 -8.64 1.03 -1.80
C GLN A 275 -7.77 0.15 -2.70
N ILE A 276 -7.84 0.30 -4.02
CA ILE A 276 -6.96 -0.40 -4.95
C ILE A 276 -5.50 -0.07 -4.62
N HIS A 277 -4.68 -1.10 -4.46
CA HIS A 277 -3.31 -1.03 -3.91
C HIS A 277 -3.24 -0.34 -2.53
N MET A 278 -4.29 -0.47 -1.70
CA MET A 278 -4.55 0.16 -0.40
C MET A 278 -4.98 1.63 -0.40
N TYR A 279 -4.48 2.43 -1.34
CA TYR A 279 -4.94 3.79 -1.60
C TYR A 279 -4.71 4.20 -3.06
N SER A 280 -5.77 4.59 -3.76
CA SER A 280 -5.68 5.09 -5.13
C SER A 280 -6.58 6.30 -5.38
N GLY A 281 -6.42 6.93 -6.54
CA GLY A 281 -7.18 8.10 -6.94
C GLY A 281 -6.69 9.42 -6.34
N ALA A 282 -7.44 10.48 -6.59
CA ALA A 282 -7.09 11.84 -6.21
C ALA A 282 -7.23 12.06 -4.68
N PRO A 283 -6.23 12.63 -4.00
CA PRO A 283 -6.29 12.98 -2.58
C PRO A 283 -7.11 14.26 -2.30
N ASP A 284 -8.21 14.48 -2.99
CA ASP A 284 -9.03 15.71 -2.90
C ASP A 284 -10.17 15.63 -1.87
N ARG A 285 -10.39 14.45 -1.26
CA ARG A 285 -11.50 14.19 -0.32
C ARG A 285 -11.16 14.38 1.14
N TYR A 286 -9.88 14.38 1.50
CA TYR A 286 -9.43 14.39 2.89
C TYR A 286 -8.45 15.54 3.17
N ASP A 287 -8.49 16.06 4.39
CA ASP A 287 -7.41 16.83 4.98
C ASP A 287 -6.42 15.86 5.63
N PHE A 288 -5.15 15.94 5.24
CA PHE A 288 -4.10 15.02 5.68
C PHE A 288 -3.19 15.69 6.71
N LYS A 289 -3.23 15.17 7.94
CA LYS A 289 -2.39 15.61 9.07
C LYS A 289 -1.26 14.62 9.30
N LEU A 290 -0.02 15.12 9.27
CA LEU A 290 1.16 14.35 9.65
C LEU A 290 1.21 14.22 11.17
N LEU A 291 1.18 12.99 11.68
CA LEU A 291 1.32 12.68 13.11
C LEU A 291 2.77 12.37 13.51
N GLY A 292 3.69 12.37 12.53
CA GLY A 292 5.11 12.09 12.71
C GLY A 292 5.45 10.62 12.45
N LYS A 293 6.65 10.23 12.88
CA LYS A 293 7.23 8.90 12.66
C LYS A 293 7.38 8.15 13.98
N ARG A 294 7.02 6.86 13.99
CA ARG A 294 7.08 5.96 15.15
C ARG A 294 7.42 4.54 14.71
N GLU A 295 7.83 3.69 15.65
CA GLU A 295 8.14 2.29 15.38
C GLU A 295 6.88 1.42 15.47
N PHE A 296 6.64 0.59 14.46
CA PHE A 296 5.52 -0.34 14.39
C PHE A 296 5.95 -1.73 13.94
N ILE A 297 5.28 -2.74 14.46
CA ILE A 297 5.40 -4.13 14.01
C ILE A 297 4.53 -4.26 12.75
N THR A 298 5.17 -4.47 11.60
CA THR A 298 4.52 -4.44 10.28
C THR A 298 4.97 -5.64 9.45
N PRO A 299 4.16 -6.13 8.48
CA PRO A 299 4.67 -7.13 7.55
C PRO A 299 5.82 -6.53 6.74
N TYR A 300 6.94 -7.24 6.72
CA TYR A 300 8.16 -6.79 6.05
C TYR A 300 9.00 -8.00 5.69
N ASN A 301 9.73 -7.94 4.57
CA ASN A 301 10.51 -9.06 4.05
C ASN A 301 9.66 -10.34 3.96
N THR A 302 8.43 -10.23 3.48
CA THR A 302 7.45 -11.32 3.43
C THR A 302 7.72 -12.27 2.26
N TYR A 303 8.97 -12.72 2.11
CA TYR A 303 9.41 -13.53 0.97
C TYR A 303 8.77 -14.91 0.95
N ASP A 304 8.64 -15.57 2.11
CA ASP A 304 7.94 -16.86 2.23
C ASP A 304 6.50 -16.73 1.73
N PHE A 305 5.76 -15.74 2.23
CA PHE A 305 4.40 -15.45 1.78
C PHE A 305 4.30 -15.20 0.26
N ALA A 306 5.29 -14.52 -0.33
CA ALA A 306 5.33 -14.23 -1.75
C ALA A 306 5.77 -15.44 -2.61
N ALA A 307 6.34 -16.49 -2.01
CA ALA A 307 6.89 -17.62 -2.74
C ALA A 307 5.82 -18.39 -3.52
N LYS A 308 6.20 -18.88 -4.71
CA LYS A 308 5.32 -19.72 -5.56
C LYS A 308 5.13 -21.15 -5.00
N THR A 309 5.76 -21.46 -3.88
CA THR A 309 5.64 -22.74 -3.19
C THR A 309 4.38 -22.85 -2.35
N HIS A 310 3.65 -21.75 -2.14
CA HIS A 310 2.38 -21.73 -1.42
C HIS A 310 1.20 -21.68 -2.38
N THR A 311 0.11 -22.30 -1.95
CA THR A 311 -1.22 -22.21 -2.55
C THR A 311 -2.11 -21.26 -1.73
N TYR A 312 -3.15 -20.72 -2.35
CA TYR A 312 -4.14 -19.89 -1.67
C TYR A 312 -4.82 -20.65 -0.53
N ALA A 313 -5.07 -21.95 -0.70
CA ALA A 313 -5.63 -22.80 0.34
C ALA A 313 -4.70 -22.98 1.54
N GLU A 314 -3.38 -22.87 1.37
CA GLU A 314 -2.40 -22.91 2.46
C GLU A 314 -2.37 -21.58 3.23
N LEU A 315 -2.53 -20.45 2.53
CA LEU A 315 -2.44 -19.11 3.11
C LEU A 315 -3.75 -18.62 3.75
N LEU A 316 -4.89 -18.91 3.13
CA LEU A 316 -6.19 -18.35 3.50
C LEU A 316 -6.94 -19.25 4.48
N GLY A 317 -7.45 -18.65 5.56
CA GLY A 317 -8.43 -19.24 6.46
C GLY A 317 -9.83 -18.65 6.23
N PRO A 318 -10.86 -19.14 6.94
CA PRO A 318 -12.23 -18.65 6.78
C PRO A 318 -12.42 -17.20 7.26
N ASP A 319 -11.76 -16.81 8.35
CA ASP A 319 -11.96 -15.50 9.00
C ASP A 319 -10.76 -14.55 8.86
N SER A 320 -9.59 -15.09 8.49
CA SER A 320 -8.36 -14.33 8.28
C SER A 320 -7.36 -15.14 7.47
N LEU A 321 -6.25 -14.51 7.10
CA LEU A 321 -5.04 -15.28 6.78
C LEU A 321 -4.72 -16.25 7.92
N LYS A 322 -4.21 -17.42 7.56
CA LYS A 322 -3.75 -18.36 8.58
C LYS A 322 -2.63 -17.72 9.39
N PRO A 323 -2.68 -17.81 10.73
CA PRO A 323 -1.63 -17.23 11.58
C PRO A 323 -0.24 -17.79 11.24
N GLY A 324 0.78 -16.94 11.29
CA GLY A 324 2.17 -17.33 11.07
C GLY A 324 2.63 -17.40 9.62
N VAL A 325 1.74 -17.24 8.62
CA VAL A 325 2.14 -17.23 7.19
C VAL A 325 2.84 -15.94 6.75
N LYS A 326 2.81 -14.91 7.59
CA LYS A 326 3.51 -13.64 7.36
C LYS A 326 4.56 -13.41 8.43
N ARG A 327 5.72 -12.96 7.96
CA ARG A 327 6.79 -12.40 8.76
C ARG A 327 6.47 -10.94 9.11
N TYR A 328 6.57 -10.61 10.39
CA TYR A 328 6.48 -9.22 10.87
C TYR A 328 7.81 -8.78 11.46
N GLU A 329 8.14 -7.52 11.27
CA GLU A 329 9.36 -6.89 11.77
C GLU A 329 9.03 -5.50 12.35
N LEU A 330 9.89 -5.00 13.23
CA LEU A 330 9.75 -3.64 13.76
C LEU A 330 10.40 -2.65 12.78
N HIS A 331 9.63 -1.70 12.25
CA HIS A 331 10.13 -0.67 11.33
C HIS A 331 9.61 0.71 11.72
N ARG A 332 10.25 1.77 11.22
CA ARG A 332 9.76 3.13 11.45
C ARG A 332 8.77 3.50 10.37
N LEU A 333 7.56 3.85 10.77
CA LEU A 333 6.50 4.27 9.85
C LEU A 333 6.11 5.73 10.10
N TRP A 334 5.94 6.48 9.01
CA TRP A 334 5.22 7.75 9.01
C TRP A 334 3.73 7.50 9.23
N VAL A 335 3.11 8.26 10.12
CA VAL A 335 1.67 8.14 10.42
C VAL A 335 0.95 9.38 9.92
N VAL A 336 -0.03 9.18 9.05
CA VAL A 336 -0.86 10.24 8.46
C VAL A 336 -2.31 10.00 8.81
N GLU A 337 -2.94 10.96 9.48
CA GLU A 337 -4.39 10.95 9.71
C GLU A 337 -5.08 11.74 8.60
N ALA A 338 -6.10 11.14 7.99
CA ALA A 338 -6.90 11.74 6.94
C ALA A 338 -8.35 11.87 7.41
N THR A 339 -8.88 13.09 7.46
CA THR A 339 -10.28 13.36 7.83
C THR A 339 -11.01 13.96 6.65
N VAL A 340 -12.25 13.53 6.38
CA VAL A 340 -13.01 14.02 5.20
C VAL A 340 -13.16 15.55 5.28
N LYS A 341 -12.84 16.25 4.18
CA LYS A 341 -12.92 17.71 4.09
C LYS A 341 -14.36 18.21 4.27
N PRO A 342 -14.57 19.41 4.81
CA PRO A 342 -15.89 20.05 4.83
C PRO A 342 -16.54 20.07 3.43
N GLY A 343 -17.81 19.69 3.36
CA GLY A 343 -18.57 19.65 2.09
C GLY A 343 -18.26 18.46 1.17
N LYS A 344 -17.26 17.64 1.49
CA LYS A 344 -17.02 16.36 0.81
C LYS A 344 -17.76 15.23 1.56
N ARG A 345 -17.93 14.11 0.87
CA ARG A 345 -18.48 12.87 1.42
C ARG A 345 -17.56 11.71 1.06
N HIS A 346 -17.48 10.76 1.97
CA HIS A 346 -16.84 9.47 1.80
C HIS A 346 -17.42 8.48 2.82
N THR A 347 -17.47 7.20 2.49
CA THR A 347 -17.95 6.14 3.39
C THR A 347 -17.11 6.04 4.68
N TYR A 348 -15.79 6.28 4.56
CA TYR A 348 -14.86 6.41 5.69
C TYR A 348 -14.75 7.88 6.11
N ALA A 349 -15.18 8.21 7.33
CA ALA A 349 -15.10 9.58 7.84
C ALA A 349 -13.67 9.96 8.21
N LYS A 350 -12.85 8.97 8.58
CA LYS A 350 -11.43 9.13 8.91
C LYS A 350 -10.66 7.88 8.50
N ARG A 351 -9.42 8.07 8.04
CA ARG A 351 -8.44 7.00 7.81
C ARG A 351 -7.12 7.36 8.49
N VAL A 352 -6.37 6.36 8.96
CA VAL A 352 -5.00 6.52 9.45
C VAL A 352 -4.11 5.62 8.63
N PHE A 353 -3.16 6.21 7.92
CA PHE A 353 -2.23 5.56 7.01
C PHE A 353 -0.85 5.44 7.67
N TYR A 354 -0.18 4.31 7.46
CA TYR A 354 1.13 4.02 8.03
C TYR A 354 2.10 3.68 6.88
N PHE A 355 3.05 4.57 6.60
CA PHE A 355 3.98 4.44 5.47
C PHE A 355 5.37 4.11 5.96
N ASP A 356 5.99 3.12 5.36
CA ASP A 356 7.37 2.76 5.65
C ASP A 356 8.35 3.88 5.25
N GLU A 357 9.32 4.18 6.12
CA GLU A 357 10.29 5.24 5.85
C GLU A 357 11.28 4.87 4.75
N ASP A 358 11.56 3.58 4.56
CA ASP A 358 12.61 3.11 3.64
C ASP A 358 12.13 2.92 2.21
N SER A 359 10.86 2.55 2.03
CA SER A 359 10.26 2.25 0.72
C SER A 359 9.20 3.26 0.30
N TRP A 360 8.71 4.09 1.22
CA TRP A 360 7.48 4.87 1.08
C TRP A 360 6.22 4.02 0.81
N SER A 361 6.30 2.69 0.97
CA SER A 361 5.15 1.82 0.80
C SER A 361 4.13 2.04 1.91
N LEU A 362 2.85 1.98 1.57
CA LEU A 362 1.76 1.97 2.54
C LEU A 362 1.69 0.57 3.13
N GLN A 363 1.92 0.44 4.43
CA GLN A 363 1.95 -0.85 5.10
C GLN A 363 0.64 -1.20 5.77
N HIS A 364 -0.04 -0.21 6.34
CA HIS A 364 -1.27 -0.42 7.09
C HIS A 364 -2.24 0.75 6.93
N VAL A 365 -3.55 0.46 6.97
CA VAL A 365 -4.60 1.49 7.01
C VAL A 365 -5.69 1.12 8.02
N ASP A 366 -5.97 2.04 8.95
CA ASP A 366 -7.13 1.98 9.83
C ASP A 366 -8.24 2.90 9.29
N SER A 367 -9.42 2.38 8.98
CA SER A 367 -10.55 3.16 8.46
C SER A 367 -11.71 3.19 9.47
N TYR A 368 -12.24 4.38 9.72
CA TYR A 368 -13.23 4.64 10.76
C TYR A 368 -14.56 5.13 10.16
N ASP A 369 -15.66 4.69 10.77
CA ASP A 369 -17.01 5.13 10.41
C ASP A 369 -17.30 6.57 10.90
N ALA A 370 -18.46 7.12 10.51
CA ALA A 370 -18.90 8.46 10.91
C ALA A 370 -19.15 8.64 12.41
N LYS A 371 -19.24 7.54 13.18
CA LYS A 371 -19.37 7.55 14.64
C LYS A 371 -18.00 7.48 15.34
N GLY A 372 -16.91 7.35 14.57
CA GLY A 372 -15.55 7.23 15.08
C GLY A 372 -15.16 5.80 15.48
N ASN A 373 -15.96 4.79 15.13
CA ASN A 373 -15.60 3.40 15.37
C ASN A 373 -14.63 2.92 14.30
N LEU A 374 -13.60 2.18 14.72
CA LEU A 374 -12.75 1.44 13.79
C LEU A 374 -13.61 0.39 13.07
N TRP A 375 -13.59 0.41 11.74
CA TRP A 375 -14.47 -0.41 10.92
C TRP A 375 -13.69 -1.36 10.01
N ARG A 376 -12.80 -0.82 9.18
CA ARG A 376 -12.02 -1.62 8.22
C ARG A 376 -10.53 -1.42 8.41
N VAL A 377 -9.80 -2.50 8.18
CA VAL A 377 -8.35 -2.59 8.36
C VAL A 377 -7.74 -3.12 7.07
N GLN A 378 -6.67 -2.49 6.60
CA GLN A 378 -5.86 -3.01 5.50
C GLN A 378 -4.44 -3.26 5.98
N ASP A 379 -3.85 -4.38 5.59
CA ASP A 379 -2.47 -4.75 5.94
C ASP A 379 -1.76 -5.30 4.71
N HIS A 380 -0.49 -4.95 4.52
CA HIS A 380 0.22 -5.15 3.25
C HIS A 380 1.55 -5.84 3.40
N SER A 381 1.84 -6.73 2.45
CA SER A 381 3.07 -7.49 2.36
C SER A 381 4.10 -6.78 1.49
N LEU A 382 5.30 -6.56 2.02
CA LEU A 382 6.42 -5.93 1.29
C LEU A 382 7.57 -6.92 1.08
N VAL A 383 8.14 -6.91 -0.14
CA VAL A 383 9.36 -7.65 -0.47
C VAL A 383 10.34 -6.77 -1.24
N ALA A 384 11.63 -6.92 -0.98
CA ALA A 384 12.66 -6.29 -1.82
C ALA A 384 12.82 -7.07 -3.14
N SER A 385 12.87 -6.35 -4.25
CA SER A 385 13.17 -6.86 -5.58
C SER A 385 14.60 -6.47 -5.98
N PRO A 386 15.54 -7.44 -6.02
CA PRO A 386 16.88 -7.19 -6.57
C PRO A 386 16.84 -6.74 -8.02
N GLU A 387 15.85 -7.21 -8.78
CA GLU A 387 15.71 -6.92 -10.20
C GLU A 387 15.47 -5.43 -10.49
N LEU A 388 14.64 -4.78 -9.65
CA LEU A 388 14.32 -3.35 -9.76
C LEU A 388 15.19 -2.47 -8.85
N ASN A 389 16.02 -3.07 -8.00
CA ASN A 389 16.74 -2.40 -6.93
C ASN A 389 15.81 -1.59 -5.97
N THR A 390 14.59 -2.06 -5.72
CA THR A 390 13.58 -1.40 -4.85
C THR A 390 12.66 -2.42 -4.19
N CYS A 391 11.79 -1.99 -3.28
CA CYS A 391 10.73 -2.81 -2.72
C CYS A 391 9.44 -2.72 -3.53
N ILE A 392 8.71 -3.82 -3.58
CA ILE A 392 7.43 -3.94 -4.28
C ILE A 392 6.38 -4.55 -3.36
N ASN A 393 5.13 -4.36 -3.79
CA ASN A 393 3.96 -4.94 -3.16
C ASN A 393 3.88 -6.45 -3.45
N ALA A 394 3.53 -7.23 -2.44
CA ALA A 394 3.39 -8.69 -2.54
C ALA A 394 1.99 -9.20 -2.15
N GLY A 395 0.97 -8.33 -2.19
CA GLY A 395 -0.40 -8.63 -1.76
C GLY A 395 -0.82 -7.84 -0.53
N PHE A 396 -2.12 -7.66 -0.36
CA PHE A 396 -2.69 -7.07 0.84
C PHE A 396 -4.03 -7.68 1.21
N GLU A 397 -4.40 -7.49 2.47
CA GLU A 397 -5.68 -7.92 3.01
C GLU A 397 -6.51 -6.72 3.41
N LEU A 398 -7.82 -6.88 3.34
CA LEU A 398 -8.80 -5.94 3.84
C LEU A 398 -9.79 -6.69 4.72
N TYR A 399 -9.85 -6.32 5.99
CA TYR A 399 -10.74 -6.87 7.00
C TYR A 399 -11.89 -5.90 7.31
N ASP A 400 -13.12 -6.41 7.35
CA ASP A 400 -14.27 -5.72 7.92
C ASP A 400 -14.54 -6.26 9.33
N LEU A 401 -14.20 -5.46 10.34
CA LEU A 401 -14.27 -5.87 11.75
C LEU A 401 -15.72 -6.05 12.23
N VAL A 402 -16.68 -5.40 11.56
CA VAL A 402 -18.10 -5.48 11.93
C VAL A 402 -18.74 -6.70 11.28
N ALA A 403 -18.54 -6.87 9.97
CA ALA A 403 -19.08 -8.00 9.22
C ALA A 403 -18.34 -9.32 9.49
N LYS A 404 -17.13 -9.26 10.09
CA LYS A 404 -16.25 -10.40 10.33
C LYS A 404 -15.98 -11.19 9.05
N ARG A 405 -15.67 -10.45 7.99
CA ARG A 405 -15.26 -10.97 6.68
C ARG A 405 -13.99 -10.25 6.28
N TYR A 406 -13.24 -10.89 5.39
CA TYR A 406 -12.08 -10.27 4.79
C TYR A 406 -12.02 -10.63 3.31
N LEU A 407 -11.25 -9.85 2.58
CA LEU A 407 -10.84 -10.13 1.21
C LEU A 407 -9.34 -9.90 1.11
N VAL A 408 -8.76 -10.47 0.08
CA VAL A 408 -7.36 -10.25 -0.27
C VAL A 408 -7.25 -9.86 -1.74
N ASP A 409 -6.25 -9.08 -2.09
CA ASP A 409 -6.02 -8.63 -3.46
C ASP A 409 -4.52 -8.51 -3.75
N ASP A 410 -4.17 -8.47 -5.03
CA ASP A 410 -2.80 -8.43 -5.53
C ASP A 410 -1.99 -9.71 -5.19
N TYR A 411 -2.69 -10.84 -4.98
CA TYR A 411 -2.06 -12.14 -4.71
C TYR A 411 -1.59 -12.77 -6.02
N MET A 412 -0.36 -13.31 -5.99
CA MET A 412 0.34 -13.77 -7.20
C MET A 412 0.93 -15.18 -7.05
N GLN A 413 0.71 -15.86 -5.94
CA GLN A 413 1.34 -17.15 -5.61
C GLN A 413 0.99 -18.24 -6.63
N GLU A 414 -0.23 -18.23 -7.16
CA GLU A 414 -0.71 -19.15 -8.21
C GLU A 414 -0.84 -18.46 -9.59
N SER A 415 -0.16 -17.33 -9.78
CA SER A 415 -0.13 -16.59 -11.06
C SER A 415 0.97 -17.11 -12.00
N GLU A 416 0.71 -17.04 -13.31
CA GLU A 416 1.59 -17.56 -14.37
C GLU A 416 2.78 -16.65 -14.68
N LEU A 417 2.60 -15.32 -14.57
CA LEU A 417 3.62 -14.33 -14.98
C LEU A 417 3.68 -13.14 -14.03
N ILE A 418 4.91 -12.70 -13.75
CA ILE A 418 5.22 -11.37 -13.22
C ILE A 418 6.39 -10.81 -14.03
N ASP A 419 6.15 -9.75 -14.78
CA ASP A 419 7.16 -8.97 -15.48
C ASP A 419 7.19 -7.55 -14.90
N LEU A 420 8.13 -7.33 -13.99
CA LEU A 420 8.31 -6.04 -13.32
C LEU A 420 8.99 -4.98 -14.20
N LYS A 421 9.62 -5.40 -15.30
CA LYS A 421 10.35 -4.56 -16.25
C LYS A 421 9.61 -4.38 -17.57
N ALA A 422 8.32 -4.68 -17.61
CA ALA A 422 7.52 -4.57 -18.82
C ALA A 422 7.61 -3.16 -19.44
N GLY A 423 7.68 -2.10 -18.62
CA GLY A 423 7.89 -0.73 -19.08
C GLY A 423 9.30 -0.45 -19.61
N ASP A 424 10.33 -1.05 -19.00
CA ASP A 424 11.73 -0.85 -19.41
C ASP A 424 12.06 -1.61 -20.70
N ASN A 425 11.47 -2.79 -20.88
CA ASN A 425 11.75 -3.68 -22.00
C ASN A 425 10.83 -3.45 -23.21
N GLY A 426 9.95 -2.44 -23.14
CA GLY A 426 8.98 -2.11 -24.20
C GLY A 426 7.77 -3.05 -24.29
N GLY A 427 7.60 -3.96 -23.33
CA GLY A 427 6.42 -4.83 -23.22
C GLY A 427 5.14 -4.07 -22.87
N ILE A 428 5.27 -2.90 -22.25
CA ILE A 428 4.22 -1.92 -22.02
C ILE A 428 4.76 -0.54 -22.41
N THR A 429 3.94 0.22 -23.13
CA THR A 429 4.21 1.62 -23.50
C THR A 429 2.96 2.46 -23.31
N ASP A 430 3.10 3.79 -23.36
CA ASP A 430 1.97 4.72 -23.26
C ASP A 430 0.81 4.38 -24.22
N SER A 431 1.15 3.91 -25.42
CA SER A 431 0.18 3.50 -26.46
C SER A 431 -0.73 2.32 -26.06
N THR A 432 -0.33 1.56 -25.03
CA THR A 432 -1.12 0.46 -24.45
C THR A 432 -2.37 0.98 -23.74
N PHE A 433 -2.34 2.22 -23.28
CA PHE A 433 -3.35 2.84 -22.43
C PHE A 433 -4.15 3.88 -23.20
N ASN A 434 -4.91 3.39 -24.18
CA ASN A 434 -5.78 4.21 -25.01
C ASN A 434 -7.17 3.54 -25.10
N PRO A 435 -8.29 4.29 -24.99
CA PRO A 435 -9.63 3.72 -25.18
C PRO A 435 -9.82 2.94 -26.49
N SER A 436 -9.10 3.29 -27.57
CA SER A 436 -9.13 2.52 -28.82
C SER A 436 -8.54 1.10 -28.67
N GLU A 437 -7.55 0.95 -27.79
CA GLU A 437 -6.91 -0.33 -27.50
C GLU A 437 -7.86 -1.31 -26.81
N LEU A 438 -8.77 -0.80 -25.98
CA LEU A 438 -9.79 -1.62 -25.33
C LEU A 438 -10.65 -2.37 -26.35
N ARG A 439 -11.04 -1.73 -27.45
CA ARG A 439 -11.82 -2.40 -28.51
C ARG A 439 -10.98 -3.45 -29.20
N ARG A 440 -9.75 -3.10 -29.58
CA ARG A 440 -8.83 -4.01 -30.27
C ARG A 440 -8.56 -5.28 -29.46
N ARG A 441 -8.41 -5.15 -28.14
CA ARG A 441 -8.22 -6.28 -27.23
C ARG A 441 -9.50 -7.08 -27.03
N GLY A 442 -10.61 -6.40 -26.80
CA GLY A 442 -11.90 -7.05 -26.56
C GLY A 442 -12.53 -7.73 -27.79
N GLU A 443 -11.98 -7.54 -28.98
CA GLU A 443 -12.37 -8.22 -30.23
C GLU A 443 -11.54 -9.48 -30.55
N ARG A 444 -10.40 -9.66 -29.88
CA ARG A 444 -9.58 -10.88 -29.95
C ARG A 444 -10.15 -11.94 -29.03
#